data_AF-A0A970DQ20-F1
#
_entry.id   AF-A0A970DQ20-F1
#
_cell.length_a   1.000
_cell.length_b   1.000
_cell.length_c   1.000
_cell.angle_alpha   90.00
_cell.angle_beta   90.00
_cell.angle_gamma   90.00
#
_symmetry.space_group_name_H-M   'P 1'
#
loop_
_entity.id
_entity.type
_entity.pdbx_description
1 polymer ?
#
loop_
_entity_poly.entity_id
_entity_poly.type
_entity_poly.pdbx_seq_one_letter_code
_entity_poly.pdbx_strand_id
1 'polypeptide(L)'
;MFRLKVQLKPMKKVAININYRPRLSALCRELIKFNRKRYPIFDEEKKQKDKLFFSPLFCKKYEVEQGKIIFKDSISCYISCPSYSTVLDLVQGFYHKNIIKLGRVDLEVVSIELKSIENYKKSAKHKKHNYKQDDAMINYSTGNRDEVALMK
;
A
#
# COMPACT_ATOMS: atom_id res chain seq x y z
N MET A 1 -8.05 10.06 5.89
CA MET A 1 -8.07 8.97 4.87
C MET A 1 -6.68 8.38 4.82
N PHE A 2 -6.53 7.07 4.64
CA PHE A 2 -5.20 6.44 4.62
C PHE A 2 -4.72 6.25 3.20
N ARG A 3 -3.43 6.47 2.96
CA ARG A 3 -2.78 6.28 1.66
C ARG A 3 -1.57 5.38 1.81
N LEU A 4 -1.61 4.28 1.08
CA LEU A 4 -0.53 3.35 0.88
C LEU A 4 0.21 3.71 -0.41
N LYS A 5 1.53 3.81 -0.35
CA LYS A 5 2.41 3.86 -1.51
C LYS A 5 3.20 2.56 -1.55
N VAL A 6 3.11 1.85 -2.65
CA VAL A 6 3.86 0.61 -2.89
C VAL A 6 4.83 0.87 -4.04
N GLN A 7 6.12 0.67 -3.81
CA GLN A 7 7.13 0.63 -4.86
C GLN A 7 7.21 -0.78 -5.43
N LEU A 8 7.09 -0.88 -6.75
CA LEU A 8 7.05 -2.13 -7.48
C LEU A 8 8.14 -2.13 -8.55
N LYS A 9 8.80 -3.26 -8.77
CA LYS A 9 9.80 -3.42 -9.82
C LYS A 9 9.41 -4.58 -10.74
N PRO A 10 9.33 -4.37 -12.06
CA PRO A 10 9.14 -5.49 -12.99
C PRO A 10 10.30 -6.46 -12.91
N MET A 11 10.02 -7.75 -12.67
CA MET A 11 11.07 -8.78 -12.63
C MET A 11 11.62 -9.12 -14.03
N LYS A 12 10.83 -8.86 -15.07
CA LYS A 12 11.19 -9.06 -16.48
C LYS A 12 10.72 -7.86 -17.29
N LYS A 13 11.31 -7.65 -18.47
CA LYS A 13 10.82 -6.69 -19.47
C LYS A 13 9.49 -7.17 -20.05
N VAL A 14 8.39 -6.90 -19.36
CA VAL A 14 7.05 -7.32 -19.77
C VAL A 14 6.12 -6.12 -19.79
N ALA A 15 5.29 -6.06 -20.83
CA ALA A 15 4.36 -4.97 -21.04
C ALA A 15 3.05 -5.20 -20.27
N ILE A 16 2.58 -4.18 -19.56
CA ILE A 16 1.30 -4.16 -18.84
C ILE A 16 0.25 -3.48 -19.73
N ASN A 17 -0.93 -4.09 -19.90
CA ASN A 17 -2.01 -3.45 -20.66
C ASN A 17 -2.44 -2.13 -19.99
N ILE A 18 -2.65 -1.06 -20.77
CA ILE A 18 -3.06 0.26 -20.26
C ILE A 18 -4.32 0.21 -19.38
N ASN A 19 -5.22 -0.75 -19.64
CA ASN A 19 -6.41 -1.02 -18.85
C ASN A 19 -6.13 -1.95 -17.65
N TYR A 20 -5.06 -1.70 -16.89
CA TYR A 20 -4.66 -2.53 -15.74
C TYR A 20 -5.51 -2.29 -14.50
N ARG A 21 -6.22 -1.16 -14.38
CA ARG A 21 -6.92 -0.77 -13.14
C ARG A 21 -7.89 -1.83 -12.59
N PRO A 22 -8.74 -2.50 -13.40
CA PRO A 22 -9.60 -3.57 -12.89
C PRO A 22 -8.81 -4.73 -12.29
N ARG A 23 -7.68 -5.10 -12.89
CA ARG A 23 -6.79 -6.17 -12.42
C ARG A 23 -6.09 -5.76 -11.12
N LEU A 24 -5.65 -4.51 -11.01
CA LEU A 24 -5.07 -3.97 -9.77
C LEU A 24 -6.10 -3.98 -8.63
N SER A 25 -7.34 -3.59 -8.91
CA SER A 25 -8.44 -3.63 -7.94
C SER A 25 -8.74 -5.06 -7.47
N ALA A 26 -8.80 -6.02 -8.41
CA ALA A 26 -8.98 -7.44 -8.07
C ALA A 26 -7.84 -7.98 -7.21
N LEU A 27 -6.58 -7.71 -7.58
CA LEU A 27 -5.39 -8.09 -6.81
C LEU A 27 -5.48 -7.58 -5.36
N CYS A 28 -5.82 -6.30 -5.17
CA CYS A 28 -5.93 -5.73 -3.83
C CYS A 28 -7.02 -6.41 -3.00
N ARG A 29 -8.17 -6.73 -3.61
CA ARG A 29 -9.25 -7.48 -2.94
C ARG A 29 -8.82 -8.90 -2.56
N GLU A 30 -8.02 -9.56 -3.40
CA GLU A 30 -7.46 -10.87 -3.09
C GLU A 30 -6.50 -10.82 -1.90
N LEU A 31 -5.63 -9.80 -1.83
CA LEU A 31 -4.72 -9.59 -0.70
C LEU A 31 -5.49 -9.36 0.60
N ILE A 32 -6.52 -8.50 0.57
CA ILE A 32 -7.38 -8.23 1.73
C ILE A 32 -8.06 -9.52 2.19
N LYS A 33 -8.70 -10.26 1.26
CA LYS A 33 -9.39 -11.51 1.57
C LYS A 33 -8.45 -12.55 2.15
N PHE A 34 -7.23 -12.66 1.61
CA PHE A 34 -6.21 -13.58 2.07
C PHE A 34 -5.82 -13.31 3.53
N ASN A 35 -5.59 -12.05 3.90
CA ASN A 35 -5.20 -11.70 5.27
C ASN A 35 -6.36 -11.80 6.25
N ARG A 36 -7.56 -11.32 5.90
CA ARG A 36 -8.73 -11.46 6.76
C ARG A 36 -9.11 -12.91 7.06
N LYS A 37 -8.81 -13.84 6.14
CA LYS A 37 -8.98 -15.28 6.40
C LYS A 37 -7.97 -15.82 7.42
N ARG A 38 -6.75 -15.27 7.44
CA ARG A 38 -5.67 -15.71 8.35
C ARG A 38 -5.71 -15.02 9.70
N TYR A 39 -6.15 -13.76 9.74
CA TYR A 39 -6.16 -12.92 10.92
C TYR A 39 -7.55 -12.29 11.08
N PRO A 40 -8.53 -13.03 11.65
CA PRO A 40 -9.90 -12.55 11.85
C PRO A 40 -10.01 -11.54 13.02
N ILE A 41 -9.03 -10.65 13.18
CA ILE A 41 -8.84 -9.84 14.39
C ILE A 41 -9.79 -8.63 14.43
N PHE A 42 -10.37 -8.23 13.29
CA PHE A 42 -11.22 -7.04 13.18
C PHE A 42 -12.65 -7.41 12.74
N ASP A 43 -13.47 -7.90 13.67
CA ASP A 43 -14.90 -8.15 13.42
C ASP A 43 -15.75 -6.87 13.34
N GLU A 44 -15.31 -5.78 14.00
CA GLU A 44 -16.12 -4.57 14.18
C GLU A 44 -16.20 -3.67 12.93
N GLU A 45 -15.22 -3.71 12.01
CA GLU A 45 -15.23 -2.87 10.79
C GLU A 45 -15.91 -3.53 9.57
N LYS A 46 -16.37 -4.78 9.68
CA LYS A 46 -16.90 -5.59 8.55
C LYS A 46 -18.16 -5.05 7.86
N LYS A 47 -18.78 -3.98 8.38
CA LYS A 47 -20.02 -3.41 7.84
C LYS A 47 -19.82 -2.35 6.75
N GLN A 48 -18.60 -1.81 6.58
CA GLN A 48 -18.32 -0.87 5.49
C GLN A 48 -17.79 -1.60 4.26
N LYS A 49 -18.41 -1.37 3.09
CA LYS A 49 -17.82 -1.80 1.81
C LYS A 49 -16.48 -1.10 1.65
N ASP A 50 -15.41 -1.88 1.58
CA ASP A 50 -14.04 -1.42 1.34
C ASP A 50 -13.96 -0.66 0.00
N LYS A 51 -14.05 0.68 0.07
CA LYS A 51 -13.84 1.54 -1.09
C LYS A 51 -12.34 1.79 -1.25
N LEU A 52 -11.76 1.23 -2.30
CA LEU A 52 -10.36 1.46 -2.68
C LEU A 52 -10.31 2.49 -3.81
N PHE A 53 -9.42 3.46 -3.67
CA PHE A 53 -9.12 4.46 -4.69
C PHE A 53 -7.69 4.28 -5.17
N PHE A 54 -7.50 4.24 -6.49
CA PHE A 54 -6.21 3.96 -7.11
C PHE A 54 -5.74 5.17 -7.90
N SER A 55 -4.48 5.57 -7.70
CA SER A 55 -3.82 6.45 -8.65
C SER A 55 -3.45 5.68 -9.93
N PRO A 56 -3.14 6.38 -11.04
CA PRO A 56 -2.32 5.77 -12.07
C PRO A 56 -1.02 5.19 -11.48
N LEU A 57 -0.48 4.17 -12.12
CA LEU A 57 0.88 3.70 -11.89
C LEU A 57 1.84 4.77 -12.41
N PHE A 58 2.69 5.30 -11.53
CA PHE A 58 3.69 6.30 -11.90
C PHE A 58 5.04 5.62 -12.11
N CYS A 59 5.73 5.96 -13.18
CA CYS A 59 7.08 5.50 -13.45
C CYS A 59 7.85 6.62 -14.15
N LYS A 60 9.12 6.81 -13.80
CA LYS A 60 9.95 7.87 -14.40
C LYS A 60 10.27 7.59 -15.86
N LYS A 61 10.46 6.32 -16.23
CA LYS A 61 10.81 5.88 -17.58
C LYS A 61 9.91 4.74 -18.00
N TYR A 62 9.07 4.98 -19.00
CA TYR A 62 8.20 3.97 -19.59
C TYR A 62 8.05 4.23 -21.09
N GLU A 63 7.69 3.17 -21.82
CA GLU A 63 7.30 3.23 -23.23
C GLU A 63 5.87 2.74 -23.38
N VAL A 64 5.18 3.25 -24.40
CA VAL A 64 3.82 2.82 -24.73
C VAL A 64 3.81 2.33 -26.17
N GLU A 65 3.47 1.07 -26.36
CA GLU A 65 3.39 0.42 -27.67
C GLU A 65 2.10 -0.41 -27.73
N GLN A 66 1.29 -0.20 -28.78
CA GLN A 66 0.10 -1.01 -29.07
C GLN A 66 -0.85 -1.19 -27.86
N GLY A 67 -1.10 -0.12 -27.09
CA GLY A 67 -1.97 -0.15 -25.89
C GLY A 67 -1.38 -0.86 -24.68
N LYS A 68 -0.07 -1.14 -24.68
CA LYS A 68 0.67 -1.70 -23.55
C LYS A 68 1.74 -0.72 -23.08
N ILE A 69 2.01 -0.74 -21.78
CA ILE A 69 3.01 0.08 -21.10
C ILE A 69 4.18 -0.82 -20.71
N ILE A 70 5.38 -0.48 -21.16
CA ILE A 70 6.63 -1.16 -20.80
C ILE A 70 7.34 -0.26 -19.79
N PHE A 71 7.32 -0.66 -18.52
CA PHE A 71 8.01 0.07 -17.45
C PHE A 71 9.49 -0.28 -17.45
N LYS A 72 10.36 0.74 -17.56
CA LYS A 72 11.83 0.58 -17.57
C LYS A 72 12.48 0.90 -16.22
N ASP A 73 11.70 1.43 -15.28
CA ASP A 73 12.12 1.82 -13.95
C ASP A 73 11.08 1.35 -12.92
N SER A 74 11.33 1.63 -11.65
CA SER A 74 10.42 1.35 -10.54
C SER A 74 9.08 2.07 -10.73
N ILE A 75 8.02 1.40 -10.30
CA ILE A 75 6.65 1.82 -10.43
C ILE A 75 6.14 2.20 -9.04
N SER A 76 5.63 3.42 -8.91
CA SER A 76 4.91 3.86 -7.72
C SER A 76 3.41 3.62 -7.88
N CYS A 77 2.84 2.78 -7.03
CA CYS A 77 1.41 2.54 -6.94
C CYS A 77 0.86 3.22 -5.67
N TYR A 78 -0.12 4.11 -5.81
CA TYR A 78 -0.80 4.71 -4.66
C TYR A 78 -2.22 4.16 -4.54
N ILE A 79 -2.53 3.65 -3.35
CA ILE A 79 -3.84 3.09 -2.98
C ILE A 79 -4.34 3.87 -1.78
N SER A 80 -5.54 4.44 -1.86
CA SER A 80 -6.16 5.15 -0.74
C SER A 80 -7.44 4.45 -0.29
N CYS A 81 -7.67 4.40 1.02
CA CYS A 81 -8.86 3.81 1.62
C CYS A 81 -9.27 4.60 2.87
N PRO A 82 -10.58 4.78 3.13
CA PRO A 82 -11.04 5.40 4.37
C PRO A 82 -10.83 4.50 5.61
N SER A 83 -10.90 3.18 5.47
CA SER A 83 -10.68 2.24 6.58
C SER A 83 -9.18 2.01 6.80
N TYR A 84 -8.76 2.12 8.06
CA TYR A 84 -7.39 1.83 8.46
C TYR A 84 -7.10 0.33 8.40
N SER A 85 -8.02 -0.51 8.92
CA SER A 85 -7.85 -1.97 8.95
C SER A 85 -7.65 -2.53 7.54
N THR A 86 -8.41 -2.05 6.56
CA THR A 86 -8.27 -2.45 5.15
C THR A 86 -6.90 -2.08 4.57
N VAL A 87 -6.32 -0.95 4.99
CA VAL A 87 -4.97 -0.59 4.55
C VAL A 87 -3.91 -1.46 5.22
N LEU A 88 -4.09 -1.80 6.51
CA LEU A 88 -3.21 -2.75 7.19
C LEU A 88 -3.27 -4.14 6.55
N ASP A 89 -4.46 -4.60 6.17
CA ASP A 89 -4.64 -5.84 5.41
C ASP A 89 -3.84 -5.79 4.09
N LEU A 90 -3.85 -4.65 3.39
CA LEU A 90 -3.05 -4.50 2.17
C LEU A 90 -1.55 -4.51 2.45
N VAL A 91 -1.08 -3.78 3.47
CA VAL A 91 0.33 -3.73 3.88
C VAL A 91 0.83 -5.14 4.15
N GLN A 92 0.13 -5.91 4.99
CA GLN A 92 0.48 -7.29 5.31
C GLN A 92 0.45 -8.17 4.05
N GLY A 93 -0.48 -7.91 3.13
CA GLY A 93 -0.65 -8.73 1.92
C GLY A 93 0.51 -8.56 0.95
N PHE A 94 0.94 -7.32 0.74
CA PHE A 94 2.13 -7.01 -0.04
C PHE A 94 3.42 -7.48 0.65
N TYR A 95 3.50 -7.37 1.98
CA TYR A 95 4.66 -7.85 2.72
C TYR A 95 4.81 -9.38 2.68
N HIS A 96 3.68 -10.11 2.74
CA HIS A 96 3.71 -11.57 2.65
C HIS A 96 3.95 -12.07 1.22
N LYS A 97 3.49 -11.31 0.22
CA LYS A 97 3.71 -11.60 -1.20
C LYS A 97 4.74 -10.63 -1.77
N ASN A 98 6.02 -10.94 -1.57
CA ASN A 98 7.15 -10.20 -2.16
C ASN A 98 7.05 -10.08 -3.70
N ILE A 99 6.30 -10.97 -4.36
CA ILE A 99 6.00 -10.91 -5.79
C ILE A 99 4.49 -10.91 -5.98
N ILE A 100 3.97 -9.91 -6.70
CA ILE A 100 2.56 -9.78 -7.08
C ILE A 100 2.39 -9.92 -8.59
N LYS A 101 1.23 -10.44 -9.00
CA LYS A 101 0.87 -10.58 -10.41
C LYS A 101 -0.11 -9.50 -10.82
N LEU A 102 0.28 -8.66 -11.77
CA LEU A 102 -0.62 -7.71 -12.42
C LEU A 102 -0.89 -8.16 -13.86
N GLY A 103 -1.92 -9.00 -14.02
CA GLY A 103 -2.16 -9.71 -15.28
C GLY A 103 -1.13 -10.80 -15.50
N ARG A 104 -0.30 -10.67 -16.54
CA ARG A 104 0.79 -11.62 -16.86
C ARG A 104 2.16 -11.13 -16.43
N VAL A 105 2.21 -10.02 -15.69
CA VAL A 105 3.47 -9.39 -15.27
C VAL A 105 3.70 -9.64 -13.79
N ASP A 106 4.86 -10.22 -13.49
CA ASP A 106 5.36 -10.39 -12.14
C ASP A 106 6.09 -9.11 -11.70
N LEU A 107 5.62 -8.52 -10.60
CA LEU A 107 6.16 -7.31 -10.01
C LEU A 107 6.68 -7.66 -8.61
N GLU A 108 7.94 -7.34 -8.35
CA GLU A 108 8.54 -7.41 -7.02
C GLU A 108 8.12 -6.20 -6.19
N VAL A 109 7.72 -6.43 -4.94
CA VAL A 109 7.43 -5.38 -3.97
C VAL A 109 8.75 -4.93 -3.34
N VAL A 110 9.17 -3.70 -3.65
CA VAL A 110 10.45 -3.14 -3.18
C VAL A 110 10.29 -2.45 -1.84
N SER A 111 9.24 -1.63 -1.69
CA SER A 111 8.98 -0.92 -0.44
C SER A 111 7.51 -0.55 -0.30
N ILE A 112 7.10 -0.32 0.94
CA ILE A 112 5.73 0.03 1.32
C ILE A 112 5.80 1.22 2.28
N GLU A 113 5.10 2.29 1.98
CA GLU A 113 4.98 3.48 2.83
C GLU A 113 3.51 3.75 3.13
N LEU A 114 3.15 3.86 4.40
CA LEU A 114 1.81 4.24 4.84
C LEU A 114 1.81 5.70 5.29
N LYS A 115 0.89 6.50 4.76
CA LYS A 115 0.67 7.89 5.16
C LYS A 115 -0.79 8.11 5.54
N SER A 116 -1.03 8.76 6.68
CA SER A 116 -2.33 9.35 6.97
C SER A 116 -2.45 10.63 6.16
N ILE A 117 -3.53 10.75 5.38
CA ILE A 117 -3.95 12.02 4.79
C ILE A 117 -4.80 12.69 5.85
N GLU A 118 -4.20 13.58 6.62
CA GLU A 118 -4.92 14.54 7.46
C GLU A 118 -5.73 15.46 6.56
N ASN A 119 -7.05 15.50 6.78
CA ASN A 119 -7.90 16.49 6.16
C ASN A 119 -7.61 17.84 6.83
N TYR A 120 -6.61 18.58 6.37
CA TYR A 120 -6.50 20.01 6.68
C TYR A 120 -7.62 20.75 5.95
N LYS A 121 -8.85 20.68 6.47
CA LYS A 121 -9.72 21.85 6.48
C LYS A 121 -9.47 22.59 7.79
N LYS A 122 -8.33 23.29 7.86
CA LYS A 122 -8.24 24.50 8.69
C LYS A 122 -9.20 25.51 8.05
N SER A 123 -10.48 25.43 8.37
CA SER A 123 -11.28 26.64 8.41
C SER A 123 -10.65 27.50 9.50
N ALA A 124 -9.96 28.56 9.10
CA ALA A 124 -9.39 29.53 10.02
C ALA A 124 -10.53 30.19 10.81
N LYS A 125 -10.87 29.62 11.96
CA LYS A 125 -11.38 30.40 13.08
C LYS A 125 -10.32 30.32 14.16
N HIS A 126 -9.62 31.43 14.33
CA HIS A 126 -8.71 31.66 15.44
C HIS A 126 -9.41 31.31 16.75
N LYS A 127 -9.00 30.22 17.39
CA LYS A 127 -9.04 30.12 18.84
C LYS A 127 -7.67 29.64 19.30
N LYS A 128 -6.93 30.57 19.89
CA LYS A 128 -5.74 30.28 20.69
C LYS A 128 -6.10 29.20 21.70
N HIS A 129 -5.38 28.09 21.72
CA HIS A 129 -5.07 27.39 22.97
C HIS A 129 -3.79 26.57 22.77
N ASN A 130 -2.81 26.87 23.61
CA ASN A 130 -1.56 26.13 23.76
C ASN A 130 -1.86 24.74 24.31
N TYR A 131 -1.29 23.69 23.71
CA TYR A 131 -0.84 22.50 24.41
C TYR A 131 0.31 21.86 23.61
N LYS A 132 1.45 21.62 24.28
CA LYS A 132 2.57 20.80 23.81
C LYS A 132 2.26 19.33 24.15
N GLN A 133 2.45 18.39 23.22
CA GLN A 133 3.01 17.06 23.52
C GLN A 133 3.28 16.25 22.24
N ASP A 134 4.58 16.10 21.96
CA ASP A 134 5.33 14.95 21.45
C ASP A 134 4.72 14.04 20.34
N ASP A 135 5.23 14.25 19.12
CA ASP A 135 5.10 13.35 17.97
C ASP A 135 5.87 12.03 18.21
N ALA A 136 5.14 10.93 18.44
CA ALA A 136 5.72 9.60 18.35
C ALA A 136 5.69 9.09 16.90
N MET A 137 6.79 9.31 16.16
CA MET A 137 7.07 8.60 14.91
C MET A 137 7.35 7.12 15.20
N ILE A 138 6.50 6.22 14.72
CA ILE A 138 6.82 4.78 14.73
C ILE A 138 7.53 4.43 13.43
N ASN A 139 8.86 4.30 13.50
CA ASN A 139 9.69 3.78 12.42
C ASN A 139 9.84 2.26 12.59
N TYR A 140 9.37 1.47 11.63
CA TYR A 140 9.71 0.05 11.54
C TYR A 140 10.93 -0.11 10.64
N SER A 141 12.11 -0.19 11.23
CA SER A 141 13.33 -0.65 10.56
C SER A 141 13.49 -2.15 10.76
N THR A 142 13.70 -2.88 9.66
CA THR A 142 14.11 -4.30 9.68
C THR A 142 15.51 -4.43 10.28
N GLY A 143 15.58 -4.74 11.57
CA GLY A 143 16.78 -5.22 12.23
C GLY A 143 17.00 -6.70 11.93
N ASN A 144 18.18 -6.99 11.39
CA ASN A 144 18.66 -8.33 11.07
C ASN A 144 19.21 -8.98 12.36
N ARG A 145 18.79 -10.22 12.63
CA ARG A 145 19.47 -11.31 13.38
C ARG A 145 20.04 -11.09 14.79
N ASP A 146 19.63 -12.06 15.63
CA ASP A 146 20.31 -12.65 16.79
C ASP A 146 20.44 -11.81 18.08
N GLU A 147 20.43 -12.53 19.22
CA GLU A 147 20.28 -12.09 20.62
C GLU A 147 18.80 -11.84 21.03
N VAL A 148 18.15 -12.64 21.87
CA VAL A 148 18.60 -13.15 23.17
C VAL A 148 18.03 -14.55 23.42
N ALA A 149 18.92 -15.54 23.46
CA ALA A 149 18.72 -16.74 24.24
C ALA A 149 19.04 -16.43 25.72
N LEU A 150 18.24 -17.00 26.63
CA LEU A 150 18.54 -17.22 28.06
C LEU A 150 18.79 -15.98 28.94
N MET A 151 17.97 -15.79 29.98
CA MET A 151 18.39 -16.10 31.37
C MET A 151 17.23 -15.93 32.39
N LYS A 152 17.07 -17.00 33.17
CA LYS A 152 16.46 -17.21 34.50
C LYS A 152 15.00 -16.81 34.74
#